data_AF-E4WTI4-F1
#
_entry.id   AF-E4WTI4-F1
#
_cell.length_a   1.000
_cell.length_b   1.000
_cell.length_c   1.000
_cell.angle_alpha   90.00
_cell.angle_beta   90.00
_cell.angle_gamma   90.00
#
_symmetry.space_group_name_H-M   'P 1'
#
loop_
_entity.id
_entity.type
_entity.pdbx_description
1 polymer ?
#
loop_
_entity_poly.entity_id
_entity_poly.type
_entity_poly.pdbx_seq_one_letter_code
_entity_poly.pdbx_strand_id
1 'polypeptide(L)'
;MRYLGYYTDAGAYYYYNTEPGMNYEKTFDYIRDYADDTNYPIRFAQWRRGGIYLPIGPPGSGVGPYSFPNDTRFWPDFFSNRRQWGLKTYEQDWMDVQINRMNATQQDLVIGRDNWRQMDWAAEQKSLDIQYCLTLPRFVLFSAELDSVSHARGSPDYAYNFLQWNIGFQSLWGEAAGLAVLKDTFHSVHVQPEVEADGDVPGDIFNEHFSDLHAAVSTFSSGPVVPGDRIGFEDRLLIDKSINTDGLILRMGNSMKPINSEMSRKARNDWEGPASQEPGENLHVFGNRFGAQIWAAKSEFGKFVGSALLFASLIEDYETNAADLEIEADSYIFEGYPEQHLEVRLSAEAIKLSARGIELAICMIYALVCMKFANEKCLLNPVKSGEPLGTRVLGAD
;
A
#
# COMPACT_ATOMS: atom_id res chain seq x y z
N MET A 1 -9.71 8.64 2.50
CA MET A 1 -10.31 7.62 1.61
C MET A 1 -10.73 6.39 2.41
N ARG A 2 -11.95 5.87 2.24
CA ARG A 2 -12.49 4.73 3.04
C ARG A 2 -12.94 3.54 2.20
N TYR A 3 -12.96 3.69 0.88
CA TYR A 3 -13.45 2.69 -0.06
C TYR A 3 -12.31 2.21 -0.94
N LEU A 4 -12.51 1.07 -1.61
CA LEU A 4 -11.59 0.60 -2.65
C LEU A 4 -11.50 1.65 -3.77
N GLY A 5 -10.30 1.86 -4.28
CA GLY A 5 -10.05 2.72 -5.43
C GLY A 5 -9.49 1.93 -6.62
N TYR A 6 -9.24 2.64 -7.72
CA TYR A 6 -8.56 2.09 -8.90
C TYR A 6 -7.54 3.07 -9.42
N TYR A 7 -6.26 2.70 -9.49
CA TYR A 7 -5.20 3.59 -9.95
C TYR A 7 -4.64 3.11 -11.29
N THR A 8 -4.55 4.00 -12.28
CA THR A 8 -3.90 3.72 -13.58
C THR A 8 -2.41 4.01 -13.51
N ASP A 9 -1.74 3.57 -12.46
CA ASP A 9 -0.33 3.85 -12.24
C ASP A 9 0.59 2.78 -12.82
N ALA A 10 1.90 3.00 -12.82
CA ALA A 10 2.89 2.14 -13.45
C ALA A 10 2.73 0.68 -13.03
N GLY A 11 2.27 -0.14 -13.98
CA GLY A 11 2.02 -1.58 -13.79
C GLY A 11 0.55 -1.98 -13.73
N ALA A 12 -0.39 -1.04 -13.57
CA ALA A 12 -1.81 -1.31 -13.72
C ALA A 12 -2.17 -1.54 -15.20
N TYR A 13 -3.23 -2.30 -15.44
CA TYR A 13 -3.69 -2.68 -16.79
C TYR A 13 -4.00 -1.47 -17.68
N TYR A 14 -4.59 -0.40 -17.13
CA TYR A 14 -4.90 0.83 -17.87
C TYR A 14 -3.81 1.91 -17.75
N TYR A 15 -2.58 1.54 -17.38
CA TYR A 15 -1.45 2.46 -17.43
C TYR A 15 -0.98 2.65 -18.87
N TYR A 16 -1.10 3.87 -19.41
CA TYR A 16 -0.88 4.17 -20.83
C TYR A 16 -1.68 3.27 -21.80
N ASN A 17 -2.74 2.63 -21.32
CA ASN A 17 -3.58 1.69 -22.04
C ASN A 17 -5.08 1.98 -21.79
N THR A 18 -5.95 1.53 -22.70
CA THR A 18 -7.40 1.75 -22.67
C THR A 18 -8.15 0.47 -22.99
N GLU A 19 -9.45 0.44 -22.72
CA GLU A 19 -10.28 -0.63 -23.29
C GLU A 19 -10.24 -0.62 -24.82
N PRO A 20 -10.27 -1.79 -25.50
CA PRO A 20 -10.18 -1.86 -26.95
C PRO A 20 -11.25 -0.98 -27.64
N GLY A 21 -10.80 -0.11 -28.54
CA GLY A 21 -11.68 0.82 -29.26
C GLY A 21 -12.19 2.01 -28.43
N MET A 22 -11.71 2.19 -27.20
CA MET A 22 -12.07 3.31 -26.33
C MET A 22 -10.92 4.31 -26.18
N ASN A 23 -11.25 5.56 -25.86
CA ASN A 23 -10.29 6.49 -25.27
C ASN A 23 -10.36 6.37 -23.75
N TYR A 24 -9.51 7.07 -23.02
CA TYR A 24 -9.55 7.04 -21.56
C TYR A 24 -10.89 7.52 -20.99
N GLU A 25 -11.50 8.55 -21.59
CA GLU A 25 -12.76 9.12 -21.07
C GLU A 25 -13.82 8.03 -21.03
N LYS A 26 -13.97 7.32 -22.15
CA LYS A 26 -14.87 6.17 -22.28
C LYS A 26 -14.42 4.96 -21.46
N THR A 27 -13.11 4.75 -21.30
CA THR A 27 -12.58 3.65 -20.47
C THR A 27 -12.97 3.86 -19.00
N PHE A 28 -12.88 5.09 -18.48
CA PHE A 28 -13.29 5.39 -17.11
C PHE A 28 -14.81 5.40 -16.92
N ASP A 29 -15.57 5.85 -17.93
CA ASP A 29 -17.01 5.62 -17.94
C ASP A 29 -17.32 4.12 -17.86
N TYR A 30 -16.63 3.29 -18.64
CA TYR A 30 -16.77 1.84 -18.61
C TYR A 30 -16.39 1.23 -17.24
N ILE A 31 -15.29 1.67 -16.61
CA ILE A 31 -14.88 1.24 -15.26
C ILE A 31 -15.98 1.58 -14.24
N ARG A 32 -16.53 2.80 -14.29
CA ARG A 32 -17.63 3.22 -13.41
C ARG A 32 -18.87 2.36 -13.64
N ASP A 33 -19.30 2.23 -14.90
CA ASP A 33 -20.51 1.50 -15.25
C ASP A 33 -20.39 0.02 -14.86
N TYR A 34 -19.22 -0.61 -15.06
CA TYR A 34 -18.95 -1.95 -14.54
C TYR A 34 -19.06 -2.03 -13.01
N ALA A 35 -18.51 -1.05 -12.29
CA ALA A 35 -18.56 -1.05 -10.84
C ALA A 35 -20.00 -0.93 -10.32
N ASP A 36 -20.82 -0.11 -10.98
CA ASP A 36 -22.24 0.04 -10.67
C ASP A 36 -23.04 -1.23 -11.03
N ASP A 37 -22.86 -1.76 -12.24
CA ASP A 37 -23.62 -2.89 -12.78
C ASP A 37 -23.32 -4.22 -12.06
N THR A 38 -22.08 -4.39 -11.59
CA THR A 38 -21.63 -5.62 -10.93
C THR A 38 -21.48 -5.48 -9.42
N ASN A 39 -21.89 -4.33 -8.87
CA ASN A 39 -21.68 -3.95 -7.48
C ASN A 39 -20.23 -4.18 -7.02
N TYR A 40 -19.27 -3.87 -7.89
CA TYR A 40 -17.86 -3.94 -7.54
C TYR A 40 -17.51 -2.77 -6.60
N PRO A 41 -16.71 -2.98 -5.54
CA PRO A 41 -16.63 -2.04 -4.43
C PRO A 41 -15.69 -0.86 -4.69
N ILE A 42 -15.26 -0.63 -5.94
CA ILE A 42 -14.50 0.58 -6.32
C ILE A 42 -15.43 1.79 -6.24
N ARG A 43 -15.00 2.85 -5.54
CA ARG A 43 -15.76 4.11 -5.39
C ARG A 43 -15.02 5.35 -5.87
N PHE A 44 -13.78 5.20 -6.31
CA PHE A 44 -13.03 6.25 -7.01
C PHE A 44 -11.98 5.63 -7.91
N ALA A 45 -11.62 6.34 -8.97
CA ALA A 45 -10.53 5.95 -9.83
C ALA A 45 -9.60 7.15 -10.02
N GLN A 46 -8.29 6.91 -9.88
CA GLN A 46 -7.27 7.85 -10.27
C GLN A 46 -7.00 7.66 -11.75
N TRP A 47 -7.06 8.79 -12.44
CA TRP A 47 -6.76 8.90 -13.84
C TRP A 47 -5.35 9.49 -14.00
N ARG A 48 -4.45 8.73 -14.61
CA ARG A 48 -3.08 9.15 -14.97
C ARG A 48 -2.93 9.49 -16.46
N ARG A 49 -3.94 10.10 -17.10
CA ARG A 49 -3.74 10.90 -18.33
C ARG A 49 -3.69 12.38 -17.93
N GLY A 50 -2.54 13.01 -18.12
CA GLY A 50 -2.41 14.44 -17.85
C GLY A 50 -2.07 14.78 -16.40
N GLY A 51 -1.06 14.10 -15.83
CA GLY A 51 -0.01 14.88 -15.18
C GLY A 51 0.29 16.03 -16.13
N ILE A 52 0.20 17.26 -15.65
CA ILE A 52 0.32 18.42 -16.54
C ILE A 52 1.64 18.23 -17.27
N TYR A 53 1.55 17.92 -18.58
CA TYR A 53 2.69 18.00 -19.48
C TYR A 53 2.95 19.49 -19.70
N LEU A 54 3.31 20.20 -18.63
CA LEU A 54 4.45 21.10 -18.68
C LEU A 54 5.53 20.23 -19.32
N PRO A 55 6.22 20.66 -20.37
CA PRO A 55 7.00 19.80 -21.27
C PRO A 55 8.10 19.03 -20.51
N ILE A 56 7.72 17.95 -19.85
CA ILE A 56 8.55 16.95 -19.21
C ILE A 56 8.69 15.89 -20.30
N GLY A 57 9.93 15.66 -20.70
CA GLY A 57 10.31 14.91 -21.89
C GLY A 57 9.75 13.48 -21.95
N PRO A 58 9.96 12.78 -23.08
CA PRO A 58 9.43 11.44 -23.29
C PRO A 58 9.82 10.47 -22.15
N PRO A 59 8.99 9.44 -21.89
CA PRO A 59 9.29 8.41 -20.90
C PRO A 59 10.71 7.86 -21.11
N GLY A 60 11.50 7.83 -20.03
CA GLY A 60 12.81 7.17 -20.03
C GLY A 60 14.05 8.03 -20.36
N SER A 61 13.94 9.32 -20.68
CA SER A 61 15.15 10.10 -20.99
C SER A 61 15.81 10.78 -19.80
N GLY A 62 15.11 11.03 -18.69
CA GLY A 62 15.67 11.74 -17.52
C GLY A 62 16.22 13.15 -17.83
N VAL A 63 16.04 13.63 -19.07
CA VAL A 63 16.60 14.87 -19.61
C VAL A 63 15.52 15.49 -20.49
N GLY A 64 14.82 16.46 -19.90
CA GLY A 64 13.84 17.35 -20.53
C GLY A 64 13.59 18.53 -19.58
N PRO A 65 13.19 19.71 -20.06
CA PRO A 65 13.02 20.88 -19.21
C PRO A 65 11.81 20.72 -18.29
N TYR A 66 12.01 20.10 -17.13
CA TYR A 66 11.03 20.16 -16.04
C TYR A 66 10.75 21.64 -15.74
N SER A 67 9.48 21.97 -15.49
CA SER A 67 9.10 23.31 -15.07
C SER A 67 8.03 23.26 -13.99
N PHE A 68 7.97 24.32 -13.19
CA PHE A 68 6.86 24.58 -12.29
C PHE A 68 5.99 25.69 -12.86
N PRO A 69 4.67 25.66 -12.60
CA PRO A 69 3.86 26.84 -12.81
C PRO A 69 4.36 27.95 -11.86
N ASN A 70 4.63 29.12 -12.41
CA ASN A 70 5.10 30.29 -11.66
C ASN A 70 4.04 31.40 -11.56
N ASP A 71 2.82 31.11 -11.99
CA ASP A 71 1.66 31.99 -11.90
C ASP A 71 0.74 31.49 -10.78
N THR A 72 0.42 32.38 -9.84
CA THR A 72 -0.45 32.08 -8.69
C THR A 72 -1.89 31.69 -9.07
N ARG A 73 -2.30 31.97 -10.31
CA ARG A 73 -3.62 31.60 -10.83
C ARG A 73 -3.67 30.17 -11.35
N PHE A 74 -2.52 29.56 -11.63
CA PHE A 74 -2.46 28.26 -12.28
C PHE A 74 -3.19 27.17 -11.49
N TRP A 75 -2.85 26.99 -10.21
CA TRP A 75 -3.44 25.93 -9.39
C TRP A 75 -4.94 26.11 -9.15
N PRO A 76 -5.44 27.32 -8.81
CA PRO A 76 -6.87 27.59 -8.75
C PRO A 76 -7.62 27.26 -10.04
N ASP A 77 -7.08 27.67 -11.20
CA ASP A 77 -7.69 27.42 -12.51
C ASP A 77 -7.65 25.93 -12.86
N PHE A 78 -6.50 25.29 -12.58
CA PHE A 78 -6.27 23.87 -12.82
C PHE A 78 -7.28 22.99 -12.09
N PHE A 79 -7.50 23.24 -10.79
CA PHE A 79 -8.46 22.48 -9.97
C PHE A 79 -9.91 22.86 -10.23
N SER A 80 -10.22 24.12 -10.55
CA SER A 80 -11.60 24.55 -10.84
C SER A 80 -12.18 23.83 -12.06
N ASN A 81 -11.38 23.69 -13.12
CA ASN A 81 -11.82 23.01 -14.33
C ASN A 81 -12.05 21.49 -14.12
N ARG A 82 -11.29 20.88 -13.20
CA ARG A 82 -11.30 19.42 -12.97
C ARG A 82 -12.29 18.97 -11.90
N ARG A 83 -12.76 19.87 -11.02
CA ARG A 83 -13.89 19.60 -10.13
C ARG A 83 -15.16 19.20 -10.91
N GLN A 84 -15.34 19.73 -12.12
CA GLN A 84 -16.46 19.34 -13.01
C GLN A 84 -16.38 17.87 -13.43
N TRP A 85 -15.20 17.25 -13.39
CA TRP A 85 -14.98 15.83 -13.66
C TRP A 85 -15.11 14.95 -12.41
N GLY A 86 -15.46 15.53 -11.26
CA GLY A 86 -15.58 14.80 -10.00
C GLY A 86 -14.26 14.56 -9.26
N LEU A 87 -13.15 15.21 -9.67
CA LEU A 87 -11.84 15.07 -9.02
C LEU A 87 -11.96 15.24 -7.49
N LYS A 88 -11.44 14.28 -6.72
CA LYS A 88 -11.40 14.29 -5.24
C LYS A 88 -9.98 14.39 -4.71
N THR A 89 -9.03 13.73 -5.38
CA THR A 89 -7.64 13.66 -4.98
C THR A 89 -6.76 13.98 -6.18
N TYR A 90 -5.77 14.85 -6.01
CA TYR A 90 -4.74 15.13 -6.99
C TYR A 90 -3.42 14.46 -6.57
N GLU A 91 -2.80 13.72 -7.48
CA GLU A 91 -1.45 13.20 -7.25
C GLU A 91 -0.39 14.16 -7.79
N GLN A 92 0.50 14.60 -6.90
CA GLN A 92 1.75 15.23 -7.30
C GLN A 92 2.82 14.15 -7.50
N ASP A 93 3.13 13.91 -8.76
CA ASP A 93 4.04 12.86 -9.22
C ASP A 93 5.51 13.35 -9.35
N TRP A 94 6.45 12.40 -9.37
CA TRP A 94 7.89 12.61 -9.67
C TRP A 94 8.57 13.69 -8.82
N MET A 95 8.21 13.78 -7.54
CA MET A 95 8.69 14.86 -6.67
C MET A 95 10.21 14.80 -6.46
N ASP A 96 10.79 13.61 -6.33
CA ASP A 96 12.25 13.41 -6.23
C ASP A 96 12.99 13.89 -7.48
N VAL A 97 12.46 13.61 -8.68
CA VAL A 97 13.03 14.06 -9.95
C VAL A 97 12.90 15.58 -10.08
N GLN A 98 11.74 16.15 -9.73
CA GLN A 98 11.53 17.58 -9.75
C GLN A 98 12.48 18.32 -8.81
N ILE A 99 12.78 17.79 -7.63
CA ILE A 99 13.74 18.45 -6.73
C ILE A 99 15.18 18.17 -7.13
N ASN A 100 15.55 16.97 -7.57
CA ASN A 100 16.94 16.58 -7.80
C ASN A 100 17.46 16.86 -9.23
N ARG A 101 16.57 16.97 -10.23
CA ARG A 101 16.97 17.03 -11.65
C ARG A 101 16.45 18.26 -12.39
N MET A 102 15.53 19.02 -11.82
CA MET A 102 15.06 20.25 -12.46
C MET A 102 16.03 21.40 -12.22
N ASN A 103 16.47 22.05 -13.30
CA ASN A 103 17.42 23.15 -13.19
C ASN A 103 16.91 24.29 -12.28
N ALA A 104 15.61 24.59 -12.32
CA ALA A 104 15.01 25.64 -11.50
C ALA A 104 15.14 25.38 -9.99
N THR A 105 14.85 24.17 -9.50
CA THR A 105 14.97 23.82 -8.08
C THR A 105 16.40 23.62 -7.62
N GLN A 106 17.31 23.35 -8.55
CA GLN A 106 18.75 23.29 -8.27
C GLN A 106 19.40 24.68 -8.17
N GLN A 107 18.78 25.71 -8.75
CA GLN A 107 19.29 27.08 -8.75
C GLN A 107 18.54 28.02 -7.80
N ASP A 108 17.30 27.70 -7.45
CA ASP A 108 16.44 28.47 -6.56
C ASP A 108 15.92 27.58 -5.42
N LEU A 109 16.27 27.96 -4.18
CA LEU A 109 15.95 27.20 -2.98
C LEU A 109 14.46 27.27 -2.60
N VAL A 110 13.70 28.22 -3.14
CA VAL A 110 12.34 28.56 -2.71
C VAL A 110 11.29 28.18 -3.75
N ILE A 111 11.63 28.19 -5.04
CA ILE A 111 10.67 28.00 -6.13
C ILE A 111 9.81 26.73 -6.00
N GLY A 112 10.41 25.62 -5.54
CA GLY A 112 9.66 24.39 -5.30
C GLY A 112 8.68 24.52 -4.13
N ARG A 113 9.15 25.03 -2.99
CA ARG A 113 8.32 25.24 -1.80
C ARG A 113 7.12 26.13 -2.10
N ASP A 114 7.34 27.22 -2.83
CA ASP A 114 6.28 28.15 -3.21
C ASP A 114 5.28 27.50 -4.16
N ASN A 115 5.75 26.71 -5.13
CA ASN A 115 4.86 25.96 -6.03
C ASN A 115 3.96 24.99 -5.25
N TRP A 116 4.54 24.17 -4.37
CA TRP A 116 3.78 23.18 -3.61
C TRP A 116 2.84 23.81 -2.57
N ARG A 117 3.17 24.97 -1.99
CA ARG A 117 2.25 25.75 -1.15
C ARG A 117 1.08 26.34 -1.92
N GLN A 118 1.34 26.82 -3.14
CA GLN A 118 0.26 27.31 -4.01
C GLN A 118 -0.68 26.17 -4.43
N MET A 119 -0.11 24.99 -4.70
CA MET A 119 -0.88 23.77 -4.95
C MET A 119 -1.75 23.40 -3.75
N ASP A 120 -1.17 23.35 -2.55
CA ASP A 120 -1.88 23.05 -1.31
C ASP A 120 -3.02 24.05 -1.05
N TRP A 121 -2.72 25.35 -1.09
CA TRP A 121 -3.72 26.40 -0.90
C TRP A 121 -4.89 26.25 -1.90
N ALA A 122 -4.60 26.02 -3.18
CA ALA A 122 -5.63 25.83 -4.18
C ALA A 122 -6.45 24.56 -3.96
N ALA A 123 -5.83 23.48 -3.48
CA ALA A 123 -6.52 22.24 -3.15
C ALA A 123 -7.46 22.44 -1.95
N GLU A 124 -7.01 23.16 -0.91
CA GLU A 124 -7.80 23.50 0.27
C GLU A 124 -9.06 24.29 -0.12
N GLN A 125 -8.91 25.36 -0.91
CA GLN A 125 -10.03 26.18 -1.40
C GLN A 125 -11.05 25.38 -2.21
N LYS A 126 -10.61 24.24 -2.75
CA LYS A 126 -11.46 23.35 -3.53
C LYS A 126 -11.83 22.09 -2.77
N SER A 127 -11.43 21.90 -1.51
CA SER A 127 -11.61 20.67 -0.72
C SER A 127 -11.13 19.40 -1.43
N LEU A 128 -9.95 19.48 -2.04
CA LEU A 128 -9.27 18.36 -2.68
C LEU A 128 -8.20 17.82 -1.76
N ASP A 129 -8.06 16.49 -1.76
CA ASP A 129 -6.91 15.82 -1.16
C ASP A 129 -5.72 15.87 -2.13
N ILE A 130 -4.51 15.85 -1.60
CA ILE A 130 -3.27 15.69 -2.35
C ILE A 130 -2.60 14.37 -1.93
N GLN A 131 -2.24 13.58 -2.94
CA GLN A 131 -1.34 12.46 -2.84
C GLN A 131 0.07 12.91 -3.23
N TYR A 132 1.06 12.58 -2.43
CA TYR A 132 2.46 12.68 -2.83
C TYR A 132 2.99 11.38 -3.40
N CYS A 133 3.79 11.48 -4.47
CA CYS A 133 4.37 10.33 -5.15
C CYS A 133 5.87 10.54 -5.45
N LEU A 134 6.63 9.44 -5.36
CA LEU A 134 8.08 9.41 -5.49
C LEU A 134 8.75 10.49 -4.61
N THR A 135 8.44 10.44 -3.32
CA THR A 135 8.91 11.44 -2.36
C THR A 135 10.25 11.10 -1.73
N LEU A 136 11.10 12.11 -1.60
CA LEU A 136 12.18 12.14 -0.60
C LEU A 136 11.64 12.41 0.83
N PRO A 137 12.36 12.00 1.89
CA PRO A 137 11.95 12.24 3.28
C PRO A 137 11.63 13.71 3.62
N ARG A 138 12.28 14.67 2.94
CA ARG A 138 12.03 16.11 3.12
C ARG A 138 10.60 16.53 2.72
N PHE A 139 9.96 15.84 1.78
CA PHE A 139 8.58 16.15 1.39
C PHE A 139 7.58 15.71 2.45
N VAL A 140 7.84 14.56 3.08
CA VAL A 140 7.04 14.08 4.20
C VAL A 140 7.20 14.98 5.43
N LEU A 141 8.37 15.58 5.67
CA LEU A 141 8.50 16.62 6.70
C LEU A 141 7.76 17.90 6.29
N PHE A 142 7.88 18.28 5.03
CA PHE A 142 7.25 19.48 4.51
C PHE A 142 5.72 19.39 4.48
N SER A 143 5.13 18.20 4.34
CA SER A 143 3.68 18.02 4.42
C SER A 143 3.10 18.39 5.77
N ALA A 144 3.90 18.44 6.84
CA ALA A 144 3.46 18.97 8.13
C ALA A 144 3.10 20.47 8.08
N GLU A 145 3.49 21.19 7.02
CA GLU A 145 3.08 22.58 6.77
C GLU A 145 1.86 22.69 5.85
N LEU A 146 1.30 21.58 5.35
CA LEU A 146 0.30 21.56 4.27
C LEU A 146 -0.95 20.80 4.70
N ASP A 147 -2.12 21.43 4.56
CA ASP A 147 -3.38 20.88 5.09
C ASP A 147 -4.05 19.88 4.13
N SER A 148 -3.78 19.97 2.83
CA SER A 148 -4.44 19.14 1.81
C SER A 148 -3.70 17.84 1.54
N VAL A 149 -2.45 17.68 1.99
CA VAL A 149 -1.67 16.45 1.77
C VAL A 149 -2.15 15.37 2.72
N SER A 150 -2.91 14.42 2.19
CA SER A 150 -3.57 13.39 3.00
C SER A 150 -2.80 12.06 3.05
N HIS A 151 -1.98 11.79 2.02
CA HIS A 151 -1.20 10.56 1.96
C HIS A 151 -0.01 10.67 1.01
N ALA A 152 0.95 9.76 1.18
CA ALA A 152 2.10 9.61 0.30
C ALA A 152 2.29 8.15 -0.10
N ARG A 153 2.88 7.93 -1.28
CA ARG A 153 3.36 6.62 -1.69
C ARG A 153 4.56 6.21 -0.84
N GLY A 154 4.46 5.08 -0.17
CA GLY A 154 5.51 4.48 0.64
C GLY A 154 6.42 3.54 -0.12
N SER A 155 6.06 3.16 -1.35
CA SER A 155 6.85 2.26 -2.18
C SER A 155 7.41 2.94 -3.43
N PRO A 156 8.29 2.25 -4.17
CA PRO A 156 8.54 2.50 -5.59
C PRO A 156 7.29 2.20 -6.46
N ASP A 157 7.37 2.50 -7.75
CA ASP A 157 6.37 2.10 -8.74
C ASP A 157 6.25 0.57 -8.83
N TYR A 158 5.01 0.08 -8.97
CA TYR A 158 4.69 -1.35 -9.03
C TYR A 158 5.36 -2.10 -10.20
N ALA A 159 5.37 -1.54 -11.42
CA ALA A 159 5.99 -2.17 -12.60
C ALA A 159 7.51 -2.40 -12.51
N TYR A 160 8.22 -1.62 -11.70
CA TYR A 160 9.69 -1.49 -11.83
C TYR A 160 10.47 -1.98 -10.62
N ASN A 161 9.80 -2.49 -9.58
CA ASN A 161 10.48 -2.91 -8.36
C ASN A 161 9.85 -4.12 -7.67
N PHE A 162 10.62 -5.21 -7.61
CA PHE A 162 10.23 -6.45 -6.95
C PHE A 162 10.03 -6.33 -5.42
N LEU A 163 10.56 -5.28 -4.77
CA LEU A 163 10.37 -4.98 -3.34
C LEU A 163 9.31 -3.91 -3.11
N GLN A 164 8.43 -3.66 -4.07
CA GLN A 164 7.44 -2.61 -3.92
C GLN A 164 6.46 -2.84 -2.73
N TRP A 165 6.25 -4.08 -2.30
CA TRP A 165 5.51 -4.41 -1.07
C TRP A 165 6.22 -3.98 0.23
N ASN A 166 7.51 -3.68 0.18
CA ASN A 166 8.33 -3.40 1.35
C ASN A 166 8.24 -1.93 1.77
N ILE A 167 7.19 -1.60 2.52
CA ILE A 167 6.86 -0.22 2.89
C ILE A 167 7.00 0.08 4.39
N GLY A 168 7.51 -0.85 5.21
CA GLY A 168 7.44 -0.73 6.67
C GLY A 168 8.08 0.55 7.23
N PHE A 169 9.31 0.86 6.81
CA PHE A 169 10.02 2.07 7.28
C PHE A 169 9.35 3.35 6.77
N GLN A 170 8.81 3.30 5.56
CA GLN A 170 8.08 4.42 4.96
C GLN A 170 6.73 4.62 5.65
N SER A 171 6.09 3.55 6.11
CA SER A 171 4.88 3.57 6.93
C SER A 171 5.14 4.23 8.28
N LEU A 172 6.25 3.88 8.94
CA LEU A 172 6.71 4.55 10.17
C LEU A 172 6.89 6.05 9.95
N TRP A 173 7.55 6.44 8.86
CA TRP A 173 7.85 7.84 8.56
C TRP A 173 6.60 8.65 8.16
N GLY A 174 5.76 8.10 7.28
CA GLY A 174 4.53 8.74 6.82
C GLY A 174 3.54 8.95 7.96
N GLU A 175 3.31 7.91 8.77
CA GLU A 175 2.39 7.99 9.91
C GLU A 175 2.87 8.99 10.96
N ALA A 176 4.18 9.05 11.25
CA ALA A 176 4.75 10.05 12.16
C ALA A 176 4.52 11.50 11.69
N ALA A 177 4.37 11.72 10.39
CA ALA A 177 4.03 13.00 9.78
C ALA A 177 2.51 13.20 9.60
N GLY A 178 1.67 12.29 10.10
CA GLY A 178 0.21 12.35 9.97
C GLY A 178 -0.32 11.95 8.59
N LEU A 179 0.52 11.36 7.73
CA LEU A 179 0.12 10.91 6.40
C LEU A 179 -0.30 9.44 6.44
N ALA A 180 -1.36 9.12 5.70
CA ALA A 180 -1.60 7.73 5.33
C ALA A 180 -0.54 7.26 4.30
N VAL A 181 -0.22 5.97 4.31
CA VAL A 181 0.79 5.42 3.40
C VAL A 181 0.12 4.55 2.34
N LEU A 182 0.27 4.97 1.08
CA LEU A 182 -0.12 4.17 -0.08
C LEU A 182 1.00 3.18 -0.38
N LYS A 183 0.69 1.89 -0.52
CA LYS A 183 1.59 0.93 -1.16
C LYS A 183 1.78 1.37 -2.61
N ASP A 184 0.86 0.99 -3.48
CA ASP A 184 0.70 1.35 -4.89
C ASP A 184 -0.43 0.45 -5.40
N THR A 185 -0.71 0.50 -6.69
CA THR A 185 -1.47 -0.51 -7.39
C THR A 185 -0.84 -1.91 -7.31
N PHE A 186 -1.65 -2.91 -7.68
CA PHE A 186 -1.25 -4.30 -7.81
C PHE A 186 -2.24 -5.09 -8.64
N HIS A 187 -1.80 -6.19 -9.24
CA HIS A 187 -2.69 -7.17 -9.85
C HIS A 187 -3.15 -8.19 -8.81
N SER A 188 -4.46 -8.39 -8.72
CA SER A 188 -5.10 -9.46 -7.96
C SER A 188 -4.98 -10.83 -8.63
N VAL A 189 -4.75 -10.87 -9.95
CA VAL A 189 -4.53 -12.10 -10.72
C VAL A 189 -3.09 -12.23 -11.21
N HIS A 190 -2.66 -13.48 -11.43
CA HIS A 190 -1.32 -13.78 -11.91
C HIS A 190 -1.04 -13.23 -13.31
N VAL A 191 -2.01 -13.32 -14.22
CA VAL A 191 -1.86 -12.93 -15.62
C VAL A 191 -3.06 -12.07 -16.00
N GLN A 192 -2.79 -10.84 -16.45
CA GLN A 192 -3.80 -9.98 -17.04
C GLN A 192 -4.13 -10.46 -18.47
N PRO A 193 -5.37 -10.31 -18.95
CA PRO A 193 -5.72 -10.70 -20.32
C PRO A 193 -4.86 -9.98 -21.37
N GLU A 194 -4.57 -10.66 -22.48
CA GLU A 194 -3.69 -10.13 -23.53
C GLU A 194 -4.13 -8.75 -24.01
N VAL A 195 -3.19 -7.81 -24.01
CA VAL A 195 -3.33 -6.55 -24.72
C VAL A 195 -2.96 -6.81 -26.18
N GLU A 196 -3.88 -6.61 -27.11
CA GLU A 196 -3.48 -6.32 -28.50
C GLU A 196 -2.81 -4.94 -28.51
N ALA A 197 -1.57 -4.87 -28.04
CA ALA A 197 -0.78 -3.65 -28.03
C ALA A 197 -0.12 -3.47 -29.40
N ASP A 198 -0.90 -3.07 -30.39
CA ASP A 198 -0.37 -2.53 -31.64
C ASP A 198 0.13 -1.10 -31.38
N GLY A 199 1.44 -0.97 -31.13
CA GLY A 199 2.16 0.30 -31.01
C GLY A 199 2.58 0.68 -29.59
N ASP A 200 3.89 0.63 -29.31
CA ASP A 200 4.59 1.27 -28.18
C ASP A 200 3.85 1.27 -26.81
N VAL A 201 3.41 0.10 -26.32
CA VAL A 201 3.23 -0.08 -24.87
C VAL A 201 4.55 -0.63 -24.34
N PRO A 202 5.39 0.17 -23.67
CA PRO A 202 6.62 -0.35 -23.09
C PRO A 202 6.25 -1.30 -21.95
N GLY A 203 6.50 -2.61 -22.12
CA GLY A 203 7.04 -3.52 -21.09
C GLY A 203 6.40 -3.66 -19.69
N ASP A 204 5.22 -3.11 -19.37
CA ASP A 204 4.83 -2.87 -17.97
C ASP A 204 3.75 -3.78 -17.37
N ILE A 205 3.06 -4.62 -18.16
CA ILE A 205 2.15 -5.64 -17.62
C ILE A 205 2.95 -6.93 -17.46
N PHE A 206 3.33 -7.22 -16.22
CA PHE A 206 4.07 -8.42 -15.84
C PHE A 206 3.17 -9.41 -15.10
N ASN A 207 3.63 -10.65 -15.00
CA ASN A 207 2.92 -11.67 -14.23
C ASN A 207 3.12 -11.43 -12.72
N GLU A 208 2.03 -11.27 -11.97
CA GLU A 208 2.09 -11.07 -10.52
C GLU A 208 2.16 -12.41 -9.81
N HIS A 209 3.20 -12.65 -9.02
CA HIS A 209 3.41 -13.91 -8.32
C HIS A 209 2.90 -13.90 -6.87
N PHE A 210 2.60 -12.72 -6.31
CA PHE A 210 2.34 -12.48 -4.89
C PHE A 210 1.17 -11.50 -4.70
N SER A 211 0.07 -11.70 -5.43
CA SER A 211 -1.12 -10.84 -5.37
C SER A 211 -1.68 -10.70 -3.95
N ASP A 212 -1.63 -11.78 -3.16
CA ASP A 212 -2.01 -11.81 -1.76
C ASP A 212 -1.11 -10.95 -0.86
N LEU A 213 0.20 -10.92 -1.12
CA LEU A 213 1.15 -10.05 -0.40
C LEU A 213 0.80 -8.61 -0.65
N HIS A 214 0.58 -8.27 -1.92
CA HIS A 214 0.26 -6.91 -2.31
C HIS A 214 -1.09 -6.44 -1.76
N ALA A 215 -2.11 -7.31 -1.76
CA ALA A 215 -3.40 -7.03 -1.16
C ALA A 215 -3.30 -6.82 0.36
N ALA A 216 -2.59 -7.71 1.06
CA ALA A 216 -2.38 -7.60 2.51
C ALA A 216 -1.61 -6.32 2.86
N VAL A 217 -0.49 -6.07 2.18
CA VAL A 217 0.31 -4.87 2.40
C VAL A 217 -0.50 -3.60 2.10
N SER A 218 -1.24 -3.58 1.00
CA SER A 218 -2.07 -2.41 0.66
C SER A 218 -3.17 -2.16 1.69
N THR A 219 -3.73 -3.23 2.28
CA THR A 219 -4.79 -3.12 3.29
C THR A 219 -4.27 -2.57 4.62
N PHE A 220 -3.12 -3.06 5.08
CA PHE A 220 -2.55 -2.63 6.35
C PHE A 220 -1.69 -1.36 6.27
N SER A 221 -1.54 -0.74 5.09
CA SER A 221 -0.70 0.45 4.91
C SER A 221 -1.36 1.75 5.39
N SER A 222 -2.63 1.72 5.84
CA SER A 222 -3.49 2.87 6.18
C SER A 222 -3.90 3.78 5.01
N GLY A 223 -3.23 3.69 3.87
CA GLY A 223 -3.56 4.40 2.63
C GLY A 223 -4.73 3.79 1.86
N PRO A 224 -4.91 4.22 0.60
CA PRO A 224 -5.84 3.58 -0.33
C PRO A 224 -5.46 2.13 -0.63
N VAL A 225 -6.47 1.31 -0.90
CA VAL A 225 -6.32 0.00 -1.53
C VAL A 225 -6.78 0.16 -2.97
N VAL A 226 -5.88 -0.06 -3.93
CA VAL A 226 -6.08 0.34 -5.33
C VAL A 226 -5.67 -0.76 -6.32
N PRO A 227 -6.43 -1.85 -6.47
CA PRO A 227 -6.16 -2.86 -7.50
C PRO A 227 -6.04 -2.22 -8.89
N GLY A 228 -5.18 -2.79 -9.72
CA GLY A 228 -4.83 -2.31 -11.05
C GLY A 228 -5.16 -3.30 -12.15
N ASP A 229 -5.93 -4.34 -11.85
CA ASP A 229 -6.37 -5.35 -12.80
C ASP A 229 -7.24 -4.75 -13.91
N ARG A 230 -7.29 -5.43 -15.07
CA ARG A 230 -8.35 -5.11 -16.03
C ARG A 230 -9.70 -5.33 -15.37
N ILE A 231 -10.60 -4.36 -15.56
CA ILE A 231 -11.97 -4.51 -15.10
C ILE A 231 -12.62 -5.75 -15.72
N GLY A 232 -13.19 -6.62 -14.87
CA GLY A 232 -13.81 -7.89 -15.27
C GLY A 232 -12.92 -9.12 -15.11
N PHE A 233 -11.64 -8.95 -14.78
CA PHE A 233 -10.65 -10.03 -14.66
C PHE A 233 -10.08 -10.16 -13.25
N GLU A 234 -10.60 -9.42 -12.29
CA GLU A 234 -10.06 -9.34 -10.95
C GLU A 234 -10.39 -10.59 -10.12
N ASP A 235 -9.48 -11.00 -9.24
CA ASP A 235 -9.79 -11.97 -8.19
C ASP A 235 -10.57 -11.27 -7.07
N ARG A 236 -11.90 -11.28 -7.20
CA ARG A 236 -12.80 -10.71 -6.18
C ARG A 236 -12.65 -11.38 -4.82
N LEU A 237 -12.37 -12.68 -4.76
CA LEU A 237 -12.21 -13.37 -3.47
C LEU A 237 -10.99 -12.86 -2.72
N LEU A 238 -9.94 -12.47 -3.44
CA LEU A 238 -8.79 -11.83 -2.84
C LEU A 238 -9.09 -10.37 -2.44
N ILE A 239 -9.69 -9.59 -3.33
CA ILE A 239 -9.96 -8.17 -3.10
C ILE A 239 -10.96 -7.95 -1.96
N ASP A 240 -11.98 -8.80 -1.86
CA ASP A 240 -13.00 -8.72 -0.82
C ASP A 240 -12.43 -8.93 0.59
N LYS A 241 -11.25 -9.57 0.72
CA LYS A 241 -10.53 -9.66 2.01
C LYS A 241 -10.03 -8.32 2.53
N SER A 242 -9.96 -7.31 1.67
CA SER A 242 -9.51 -5.95 2.01
C SER A 242 -10.65 -5.04 2.47
N ILE A 243 -11.90 -5.49 2.41
CA ILE A 243 -13.10 -4.69 2.70
C ILE A 243 -14.08 -5.41 3.63
N ASN A 244 -14.96 -4.64 4.28
CA ASN A 244 -16.11 -5.17 5.00
C ASN A 244 -17.33 -5.34 4.08
N THR A 245 -18.43 -5.84 4.64
CA THR A 245 -19.71 -6.04 3.92
C THR A 245 -20.34 -4.76 3.37
N ASP A 246 -19.93 -3.59 3.87
CA ASP A 246 -20.39 -2.27 3.38
C ASP A 246 -19.48 -1.70 2.28
N GLY A 247 -18.44 -2.44 1.87
CA GLY A 247 -17.44 -2.00 0.90
C GLY A 247 -16.40 -1.01 1.46
N LEU A 248 -16.32 -0.86 2.79
CA LEU A 248 -15.30 -0.05 3.44
C LEU A 248 -14.02 -0.86 3.60
N ILE A 249 -12.86 -0.26 3.30
CA ILE A 249 -11.55 -0.88 3.52
C ILE A 249 -11.41 -1.26 4.99
N LEU A 250 -10.97 -2.49 5.25
CA LEU A 250 -10.56 -2.94 6.57
C LEU A 250 -9.31 -2.16 6.98
N ARG A 251 -9.45 -1.29 7.98
CA ARG A 251 -8.37 -0.43 8.44
C ARG A 251 -7.93 -0.80 9.84
N MET A 252 -6.62 -0.83 10.01
CA MET A 252 -6.01 -0.80 11.34
C MET A 252 -5.97 0.65 11.84
N GLY A 253 -5.93 0.83 13.16
CA GLY A 253 -5.81 2.14 13.79
C GLY A 253 -4.51 2.84 13.40
N ASN A 254 -3.45 2.06 13.19
CA ASN A 254 -2.14 2.52 12.72
C ASN A 254 -1.73 1.73 11.47
N SER A 255 -0.82 2.29 10.68
CA SER A 255 -0.17 1.58 9.57
C SER A 255 0.74 0.47 10.09
N MET A 256 0.97 -0.56 9.26
CA MET A 256 1.94 -1.60 9.58
C MET A 256 3.36 -1.01 9.62
N LYS A 257 4.09 -1.25 10.70
CA LYS A 257 5.42 -0.69 10.93
C LYS A 257 6.39 -1.80 11.33
N PRO A 258 7.69 -1.68 11.04
CA PRO A 258 8.68 -2.65 11.48
C PRO A 258 8.67 -2.72 13.01
N ILE A 259 8.75 -3.94 13.55
CA ILE A 259 8.92 -4.17 14.98
C ILE A 259 10.30 -3.69 15.47
N ASN A 260 10.47 -3.50 16.78
CA ASN A 260 11.68 -2.91 17.37
C ASN A 260 12.93 -3.74 17.07
N SER A 261 12.82 -5.05 17.10
CA SER A 261 13.89 -5.98 16.73
C SER A 261 14.30 -5.86 15.26
N GLU A 262 13.36 -5.68 14.33
CA GLU A 262 13.65 -5.44 12.91
C GLU A 262 14.35 -4.09 12.71
N MET A 263 13.91 -3.04 13.40
CA MET A 263 14.59 -1.74 13.38
C MET A 263 16.02 -1.85 13.93
N SER A 264 16.19 -2.54 15.06
CA SER A 264 17.48 -2.74 15.70
C SER A 264 18.43 -3.56 14.83
N ARG A 265 17.94 -4.62 14.19
CA ARG A 265 18.70 -5.44 13.23
C ARG A 265 19.21 -4.58 12.07
N LYS A 266 18.35 -3.78 11.45
CA LYS A 266 18.77 -2.85 10.38
C LYS A 266 19.75 -1.79 10.87
N ALA A 267 19.56 -1.25 12.07
CA ALA A 267 20.46 -0.24 12.63
C ALA A 267 21.87 -0.77 12.89
N ARG A 268 22.00 -2.06 13.24
CA ARG A 268 23.29 -2.73 13.43
C ARG A 268 23.91 -3.24 12.13
N ASN A 269 23.18 -3.13 11.01
CA ASN A 269 23.54 -3.74 9.73
C ASN A 269 23.73 -5.27 9.86
N ASP A 270 22.94 -5.87 10.75
CA ASP A 270 22.94 -7.31 10.98
C ASP A 270 22.11 -7.98 9.87
N TRP A 271 22.70 -9.04 9.31
CA TRP A 271 22.06 -9.84 8.26
C TRP A 271 21.21 -10.96 8.84
N GLU A 272 21.51 -11.36 10.07
CA GLU A 272 20.85 -12.46 10.78
C GLU A 272 19.69 -11.94 11.64
N GLY A 273 18.67 -12.76 11.87
CA GLY A 273 17.57 -12.45 12.78
C GLY A 273 18.05 -12.25 14.23
N PRO A 274 17.25 -11.62 15.11
CA PRO A 274 17.61 -11.39 16.52
C PRO A 274 17.92 -12.66 17.34
N ALA A 275 17.65 -13.84 16.78
CA ALA A 275 17.73 -15.14 17.43
C ALA A 275 18.75 -16.10 16.78
N SER A 276 19.55 -15.67 15.80
CA SER A 276 20.58 -16.52 15.20
C SER A 276 21.70 -16.81 16.22
N GLN A 277 21.57 -17.92 16.94
CA GLN A 277 22.71 -18.52 17.66
C GLN A 277 23.55 -19.43 16.74
N GLU A 278 23.11 -19.61 15.50
CA GLU A 278 23.80 -20.36 14.46
C GLU A 278 23.90 -19.45 13.23
N PRO A 279 25.06 -19.34 12.57
CA PRO A 279 25.18 -18.61 11.32
C PRO A 279 24.31 -19.33 10.27
N GLY A 280 23.13 -18.79 9.99
CA GLY A 280 22.21 -19.34 9.00
C GLY A 280 22.92 -19.58 7.67
N GLU A 281 22.65 -20.73 7.05
CA GLU A 281 23.21 -21.03 5.74
C GLU A 281 22.83 -19.91 4.76
N ASN A 282 23.84 -19.27 4.16
CA ASN A 282 23.66 -18.26 3.12
C ASN A 282 22.93 -18.89 1.93
N LEU A 283 21.61 -18.84 1.94
CA LEU A 283 20.79 -19.18 0.77
C LEU A 283 20.91 -18.04 -0.22
N HIS A 284 21.96 -18.13 -1.05
CA HIS A 284 22.26 -17.26 -2.18
C HIS A 284 21.21 -17.30 -3.30
N VAL A 285 19.98 -17.77 -3.05
CA VAL A 285 18.95 -17.95 -4.07
C VAL A 285 18.58 -16.61 -4.73
N PHE A 286 18.74 -15.47 -4.02
CA PHE A 286 18.43 -14.15 -4.57
C PHE A 286 19.43 -13.02 -4.22
N GLY A 287 20.64 -13.38 -3.75
CA GLY A 287 21.66 -12.42 -3.27
C GLY A 287 21.27 -11.71 -1.96
N ASN A 288 22.22 -10.98 -1.35
CA ASN A 288 22.12 -10.32 -0.02
C ASN A 288 21.06 -9.18 0.09
N ARG A 289 19.91 -9.29 -0.58
CA ARG A 289 19.01 -8.15 -0.88
C ARG A 289 17.57 -8.30 -0.40
N PHE A 290 17.16 -9.46 0.09
CA PHE A 290 15.80 -9.65 0.60
C PHE A 290 15.84 -9.69 2.11
N GLY A 291 15.72 -8.51 2.73
CA GLY A 291 15.47 -8.45 4.16
C GLY A 291 14.07 -8.96 4.42
N ALA A 292 13.96 -10.16 5.00
CA ALA A 292 12.77 -10.58 5.72
C ALA A 292 12.20 -9.38 6.49
N GLN A 293 10.91 -9.13 6.38
CA GLN A 293 10.26 -8.08 7.15
C GLN A 293 9.14 -8.63 7.98
N ILE A 294 9.09 -8.10 9.19
CA ILE A 294 8.06 -8.37 10.16
C ILE A 294 7.50 -7.02 10.55
N TRP A 295 6.21 -6.86 10.32
CA TRP A 295 5.47 -5.65 10.59
C TRP A 295 4.39 -5.93 11.60
N ALA A 296 4.19 -4.99 12.51
CA ALA A 296 3.07 -5.01 13.41
C ALA A 296 2.18 -3.78 13.14
N ALA A 297 0.88 -3.98 13.27
CA ALA A 297 -0.11 -2.93 13.37
C ALA A 297 -1.00 -3.21 14.59
N LYS A 298 -1.47 -2.16 15.26
CA LYS A 298 -2.35 -2.26 16.43
C LYS A 298 -3.58 -1.40 16.23
N SER A 299 -4.72 -1.91 16.68
CA SER A 299 -6.02 -1.26 16.68
C SER A 299 -6.69 -1.42 18.04
N GLU A 300 -7.35 -0.35 18.50
CA GLU A 300 -8.13 -0.37 19.72
C GLU A 300 -9.55 0.10 19.39
N PHE A 301 -10.55 -0.69 19.78
CA PHE A 301 -11.96 -0.38 19.57
C PHE A 301 -12.75 -0.66 20.85
N GLY A 302 -13.06 0.40 21.60
CA GLY A 302 -13.70 0.28 22.91
C GLY A 302 -12.85 -0.55 23.88
N LYS A 303 -13.35 -1.73 24.28
CA LYS A 303 -12.65 -2.67 25.17
C LYS A 303 -11.79 -3.71 24.43
N PHE A 304 -11.81 -3.70 23.10
CA PHE A 304 -11.12 -4.68 22.26
C PHE A 304 -9.80 -4.10 21.76
N VAL A 305 -8.73 -4.87 21.94
CA VAL A 305 -7.42 -4.56 21.38
C VAL A 305 -7.05 -5.68 20.43
N GLY A 306 -6.76 -5.32 19.19
CA GLY A 306 -6.33 -6.23 18.13
C GLY A 306 -4.99 -5.80 17.55
N SER A 307 -4.05 -6.72 17.45
CA SER A 307 -2.78 -6.53 16.74
C SER A 307 -2.73 -7.46 15.53
N ALA A 308 -2.22 -6.96 14.41
CA ALA A 308 -1.89 -7.77 13.24
C ALA A 308 -0.38 -7.79 13.09
N LEU A 309 0.19 -8.98 12.98
CA LEU A 309 1.58 -9.22 12.61
C LEU A 309 1.56 -9.74 11.18
N LEU A 310 2.25 -9.06 10.29
CA LEU A 310 2.47 -9.52 8.92
C LEU A 310 3.96 -9.80 8.78
N PHE A 311 4.31 -10.95 8.21
CA PHE A 311 5.69 -11.21 7.84
C PHE A 311 5.79 -11.85 6.47
N ALA A 312 6.87 -11.51 5.77
CA ALA A 312 7.14 -11.98 4.42
C ALA A 312 8.63 -12.30 4.24
N SER A 313 8.89 -13.35 3.47
CA SER A 313 10.25 -13.78 3.06
C SER A 313 11.18 -14.08 4.23
N LEU A 314 10.69 -14.77 5.28
CA LEU A 314 11.56 -15.34 6.32
C LEU A 314 12.48 -16.39 5.70
N ILE A 315 13.80 -16.18 5.83
CA ILE A 315 14.83 -17.10 5.33
C ILE A 315 15.19 -18.14 6.40
N GLU A 316 15.01 -17.77 7.67
CA GLU A 316 15.23 -18.59 8.85
C GLU A 316 14.12 -18.35 9.87
N ASP A 317 14.03 -19.23 10.87
CA ASP A 317 13.11 -19.04 11.97
C ASP A 317 13.44 -17.75 12.72
N TYR A 318 12.40 -16.96 13.00
CA TYR A 318 12.53 -15.69 13.70
C TYR A 318 11.89 -15.79 15.08
N GLU A 319 12.68 -15.65 16.14
CA GLU A 319 12.12 -15.54 17.49
C GLU A 319 11.90 -14.07 17.87
N THR A 320 10.68 -13.77 18.26
CA THR A 320 10.26 -12.50 18.85
C THR A 320 9.59 -12.77 20.20
N ASN A 321 9.04 -11.75 20.84
CA ASN A 321 8.30 -11.90 22.09
C ASN A 321 7.16 -10.89 22.17
N ALA A 322 6.25 -11.08 23.12
CA ALA A 322 5.10 -10.23 23.31
C ALA A 322 5.47 -8.74 23.48
N ALA A 323 6.57 -8.43 24.17
CA ALA A 323 7.02 -7.05 24.37
C ALA A 323 7.51 -6.38 23.08
N ASP A 324 8.24 -7.12 22.24
CA ASP A 324 8.75 -6.64 20.95
C ASP A 324 7.62 -6.44 19.91
N LEU A 325 6.58 -7.26 19.99
CA LEU A 325 5.36 -7.10 19.18
C LEU A 325 4.37 -6.07 19.73
N GLU A 326 4.62 -5.53 20.92
CA GLU A 326 3.68 -4.66 21.65
C GLU A 326 2.31 -5.33 21.89
N ILE A 327 2.32 -6.63 22.20
CA ILE A 327 1.14 -7.48 22.46
C ILE A 327 1.11 -7.89 23.93
N GLU A 328 -0.07 -7.97 24.52
CA GLU A 328 -0.23 -8.37 25.92
C GLU A 328 -0.24 -9.90 26.08
N ALA A 329 0.35 -10.39 27.17
CA ALA A 329 0.58 -11.82 27.41
C ALA A 329 -0.70 -12.68 27.58
N ASP A 330 -1.88 -12.08 27.68
CA ASP A 330 -3.18 -12.77 27.75
C ASP A 330 -3.97 -12.73 26.44
N SER A 331 -3.30 -12.44 25.32
CA SER A 331 -3.89 -12.40 23.99
C SER A 331 -4.08 -13.78 23.36
N TYR A 332 -5.07 -13.88 22.47
CA TYR A 332 -5.31 -15.05 21.62
C TYR A 332 -4.64 -14.88 20.27
N ILE A 333 -3.86 -15.86 19.83
CA ILE A 333 -3.29 -15.91 18.48
C ILE A 333 -4.25 -16.58 17.50
N PHE A 334 -4.41 -15.94 16.35
CA PHE A 334 -5.02 -16.50 15.15
C PHE A 334 -3.96 -16.51 14.04
N GLU A 335 -3.54 -17.70 13.60
CA GLU A 335 -2.70 -17.85 12.42
C GLU A 335 -3.57 -17.80 11.16
N GLY A 336 -3.33 -16.79 10.34
CA GLY A 336 -3.99 -16.57 9.07
C GLY A 336 -3.06 -16.86 7.91
N TYR A 337 -3.54 -17.76 7.05
CA TYR A 337 -3.13 -18.01 5.65
C TYR A 337 -1.78 -18.75 5.43
N PRO A 338 -1.71 -19.68 4.46
CA PRO A 338 -2.81 -20.25 3.68
C PRO A 338 -3.69 -21.24 4.47
N GLU A 339 -3.23 -21.72 5.63
CA GLU A 339 -3.94 -22.69 6.46
C GLU A 339 -4.25 -22.12 7.85
N GLN A 340 -5.52 -22.18 8.25
CA GLN A 340 -6.01 -21.70 9.53
C GLN A 340 -5.72 -22.76 10.62
N HIS A 341 -4.71 -22.53 11.44
CA HIS A 341 -4.53 -23.27 12.69
C HIS A 341 -5.03 -22.44 13.87
N LEU A 342 -5.81 -23.08 14.74
CA LEU A 342 -6.56 -22.42 15.83
C LEU A 342 -5.85 -22.57 17.17
N GLU A 343 -5.87 -21.45 17.92
CA GLU A 343 -5.72 -21.29 19.37
C GLU A 343 -4.40 -21.75 20.01
N VAL A 344 -3.44 -20.82 20.11
CA VAL A 344 -2.42 -20.83 21.16
C VAL A 344 -2.60 -19.59 22.03
N ARG A 345 -2.79 -19.80 23.33
CA ARG A 345 -2.69 -18.73 24.31
C ARG A 345 -1.21 -18.42 24.48
N LEU A 346 -0.81 -17.17 24.22
CA LEU A 346 0.55 -16.75 24.45
C LEU A 346 0.91 -16.94 25.94
N SER A 347 1.98 -17.68 26.21
CA SER A 347 2.75 -17.46 27.45
C SER A 347 3.70 -16.28 27.18
N ALA A 348 4.24 -15.66 28.24
CA ALA A 348 5.24 -14.59 28.10
C ALA A 348 6.60 -15.06 27.50
N GLU A 349 6.62 -16.22 26.86
CA GLU A 349 7.79 -16.89 26.28
C GLU A 349 7.99 -16.44 24.81
N ALA A 350 9.11 -16.86 24.23
CA ALA A 350 9.48 -16.55 22.85
C ALA A 350 8.41 -17.03 21.86
N ILE A 351 8.04 -16.16 20.92
CA ILE A 351 7.17 -16.44 19.79
C ILE A 351 8.06 -16.80 18.61
N LYS A 352 7.96 -18.04 18.15
CA LYS A 352 8.75 -18.53 17.02
C LYS A 352 7.95 -18.41 15.72
N LEU A 353 8.37 -17.51 14.83
CA LEU A 353 7.85 -17.40 13.47
C LEU A 353 8.70 -18.32 12.59
N SER A 354 8.11 -19.41 12.08
CA SER A 354 8.90 -20.44 11.41
C SER A 354 9.09 -20.15 9.92
N ALA A 355 10.32 -20.28 9.42
CA ALA A 355 10.58 -20.37 7.99
C ALA A 355 10.29 -21.82 7.55
N ARG A 356 9.18 -22.06 6.85
CA ARG A 356 8.95 -23.39 6.27
C ARG A 356 9.96 -23.61 5.13
N GLY A 357 10.63 -24.76 5.17
CA GLY A 357 11.88 -25.05 4.46
C GLY A 357 11.95 -24.78 2.95
N ILE A 358 13.20 -24.75 2.48
CA ILE A 358 13.77 -24.27 1.20
C ILE A 358 13.10 -24.78 -0.10
N GLU A 359 12.24 -25.81 -0.07
CA GLU A 359 11.66 -26.37 -1.31
C GLU A 359 10.58 -25.49 -1.97
N LEU A 360 10.15 -24.38 -1.35
CA LEU A 360 9.35 -23.33 -1.98
C LEU A 360 9.69 -21.97 -1.36
N ALA A 361 10.84 -21.39 -1.72
CA ALA A 361 11.15 -19.97 -1.45
C ALA A 361 10.31 -19.02 -2.36
N ILE A 362 8.99 -19.20 -2.32
CA ILE A 362 7.94 -18.30 -2.81
C ILE A 362 7.48 -17.54 -1.55
N CYS A 363 7.45 -16.21 -1.57
CA CYS A 363 7.12 -15.35 -0.41
C CYS A 363 5.92 -15.89 0.37
N MET A 364 6.17 -16.66 1.43
CA MET A 364 5.09 -17.11 2.30
C MET A 364 4.69 -15.94 3.18
N ILE A 365 3.43 -15.56 3.07
CA ILE A 365 2.81 -14.53 3.89
C ILE A 365 2.07 -15.26 4.98
N TYR A 366 2.38 -14.89 6.22
CA TYR A 366 1.59 -15.29 7.36
C TYR A 366 1.12 -14.00 8.04
N ALA A 367 -0.18 -13.96 8.32
CA ALA A 367 -0.78 -12.92 9.12
C ALA A 367 -1.15 -13.53 10.48
N LEU A 368 -0.51 -13.08 11.55
CA LEU A 368 -0.95 -13.38 12.91
C LEU A 368 -1.90 -12.28 13.36
N VAL A 369 -3.09 -12.62 13.81
CA VAL A 369 -3.95 -11.65 14.51
C VAL A 369 -3.96 -12.01 15.98
N CYS A 370 -3.66 -11.05 16.84
CA CYS A 370 -3.71 -11.19 18.28
C CYS A 370 -4.85 -10.35 18.86
N MET A 371 -5.78 -10.96 19.59
CA MET A 371 -6.89 -10.22 20.22
C MET A 371 -6.89 -10.37 21.74
N LYS A 372 -7.08 -9.25 22.45
CA LYS A 372 -7.35 -9.22 23.89
C LYS A 372 -8.79 -8.82 24.17
N PHE A 373 -9.44 -9.60 25.04
CA PHE A 373 -10.79 -9.36 25.53
C PHE A 373 -10.74 -8.97 27.01
N ALA A 374 -11.27 -7.79 27.35
CA ALA A 374 -11.42 -7.42 28.75
C ALA A 374 -12.44 -8.33 29.46
N ASN A 375 -11.96 -9.31 30.23
CA ASN A 375 -12.69 -10.12 31.21
C ASN A 375 -13.86 -11.01 30.73
N GLU A 376 -13.94 -11.38 29.45
CA GLU A 376 -14.95 -12.33 28.96
C GLU A 376 -14.30 -13.58 28.36
N LYS A 377 -14.86 -14.77 28.65
CA LYS A 377 -14.48 -16.02 27.98
C LYS A 377 -14.70 -15.83 26.48
N CYS A 378 -13.69 -16.13 25.67
CA CYS A 378 -13.80 -16.17 24.20
C CYS A 378 -15.06 -16.96 23.79
N LEU A 379 -16.04 -16.29 23.18
CA LEU A 379 -17.31 -16.89 22.75
C LEU A 379 -17.26 -17.47 21.33
N LEU A 380 -16.06 -17.53 20.72
CA LEU A 380 -15.87 -18.19 19.43
C LEU A 380 -15.86 -19.71 19.67
N ASN A 381 -17.06 -20.31 19.61
CA ASN A 381 -17.21 -21.76 19.56
C ASN A 381 -16.47 -22.28 18.30
N PRO A 382 -15.58 -23.28 18.42
CA PRO A 382 -14.91 -23.84 17.26
C PRO A 382 -15.96 -24.48 16.35
N VAL A 383 -16.21 -23.86 15.19
CA VAL A 383 -16.97 -24.49 14.12
C VAL A 383 -16.14 -25.70 13.68
N LYS A 384 -16.76 -26.88 13.71
CA LYS A 384 -16.14 -28.12 13.22
C LYS A 384 -15.68 -27.88 11.79
N SER A 385 -14.45 -28.30 11.50
CA SER A 385 -13.85 -28.26 10.16
C SER A 385 -14.85 -28.68 9.08
N GLY A 386 -15.24 -27.75 8.21
CA GLY A 386 -16.07 -28.05 7.03
C GLY A 386 -17.33 -27.20 6.81
N GLU A 387 -17.71 -26.28 7.71
CA GLU A 387 -18.78 -25.32 7.44
C GLU A 387 -18.21 -23.92 7.08
N PRO A 388 -18.80 -23.20 6.09
CA PRO A 388 -18.38 -21.84 5.78
C PRO A 388 -18.56 -20.94 7.00
N LEU A 389 -17.59 -20.03 7.22
CA LEU A 389 -17.69 -18.95 8.20
C LEU A 389 -18.95 -18.12 7.91
N GLY A 390 -20.04 -18.41 8.61
CA GLY A 390 -21.19 -17.54 8.66
C GLY A 390 -20.79 -16.24 9.35
N THR A 391 -20.88 -15.13 8.63
CA THR A 391 -20.75 -13.77 9.17
C THR A 391 -21.82 -13.54 10.23
N ARG A 392 -21.46 -13.71 11.51
CA ARG A 392 -22.22 -13.10 12.60
C ARG A 392 -21.76 -11.67 12.75
N VAL A 393 -22.56 -10.76 12.19
CA VAL A 393 -22.55 -9.34 12.56
C VAL A 393 -22.78 -9.26 14.06
N LEU A 394 -21.77 -8.82 14.82
CA LEU A 394 -21.98 -8.39 16.20
C LEU A 394 -22.70 -7.04 16.10
N GLY A 395 -24.03 -7.10 16.23
CA GLY A 395 -24.86 -5.91 16.35
C GLY A 395 -24.40 -5.07 17.55
N ALA A 396 -24.49 -3.75 17.38
CA ALA A 396 -24.25 -2.80 18.45
C ALA A 396 -25.28 -3.02 19.57
N ASP A 397 -24.77 -3.39 20.74
CA ASP A 397 -25.30 -3.04 22.06
C ASP A 397 -24.13 -2.98 23.06
#